data_AF-A0A356CU67-F1
#
_entry.id   AF-A0A356CU67-F1
#
_cell.length_a   1.000
_cell.length_b   1.000
_cell.length_c   1.000
_cell.angle_alpha   90.00
_cell.angle_beta   90.00
_cell.angle_gamma   90.00
#
_symmetry.space_group_name_H-M   'P 1'
#
loop_
_entity.id
_entity.type
_entity.pdbx_description
1 polymer ?
#
loop_
_entity_poly.entity_id
_entity_poly.type
_entity_poly.pdbx_seq_one_letter_code
_entity_poly.pdbx_strand_id
1 'polypeptide(L)' 'MAIYAIGDIQGCYYSFLALLKKIKFKRGRDQLWLVGDLINRGNGSLQVLRWCYKNKSSV' A
#
# COMPACT_ATOMS: atom_id res chain seq x y z
N MET A 1 -11.41 11.15 -8.32
CA MET A 1 -10.71 11.14 -7.03
C MET A 1 -11.38 10.05 -6.23
N ALA A 2 -10.64 9.01 -5.89
CA ALA A 2 -11.13 7.92 -5.05
C ALA A 2 -10.29 7.80 -3.77
N ILE A 3 -10.91 7.33 -2.70
CA ILE A 3 -10.24 6.96 -1.45
C ILE A 3 -10.35 5.45 -1.32
N TYR A 4 -9.22 4.77 -1.18
CA TYR A 4 -9.17 3.33 -1.00
C TYR A 4 -8.70 3.01 0.42
N ALA A 5 -9.55 2.33 1.20
CA ALA A 5 -9.13 1.74 2.46
C ALA A 5 -8.62 0.32 2.20
N ILE A 6 -7.37 0.05 2.59
CA ILE A 6 -6.74 -1.26 2.49
C ILE A 6 -6.36 -1.69 3.92
N GLY A 7 -6.82 -2.88 4.30
CA GLY A 7 -6.45 -3.50 5.57
C GLY A 7 -5.04 -4.11 5.52
N ASP A 8 -4.88 -5.20 6.26
CA ASP A 8 -3.62 -5.87 6.50
C ASP A 8 -2.81 -6.15 5.22
N ILE A 9 -1.57 -5.66 5.18
CA ILE A 9 -0.62 -5.97 4.11
C ILE A 9 0.31 -7.11 4.53
N GLN A 10 0.69 -7.14 5.81
CA GLN A 10 1.56 -8.11 6.45
C GLN A 10 2.75 -8.51 5.57
N GLY A 11 3.55 -7.52 5.17
CA GLY A 11 4.75 -7.75 4.37
C GLY A 11 4.50 -8.33 2.97
N CYS A 12 3.25 -8.44 2.49
CA CYS A 12 2.89 -8.99 1.17
C CYS A 12 3.08 -7.95 0.05
N TYR A 13 4.31 -7.47 -0.11
CA TYR A 13 4.65 -6.36 -1.00
C TYR A 13 4.17 -6.56 -2.46
N TYR A 14 4.39 -7.73 -3.04
CA TYR A 14 4.01 -7.98 -4.44
C TYR A 14 2.50 -8.05 -4.64
N SER A 15 1.77 -8.67 -3.71
CA SER A 15 0.30 -8.70 -3.71
C SER A 15 -0.28 -7.30 -3.57
N PHE A 16 0.32 -6.48 -2.71
CA PHE A 16 -0.05 -5.08 -2.56
C PHE A 16 0.14 -4.28 -3.85
N LEU A 17 1.30 -4.39 -4.52
CA LEU A 17 1.51 -3.74 -5.82
C LEU A 17 0.54 -4.25 -6.91
N ALA A 18 0.26 -5.55 -6.92
CA ALA A 18 -0.70 -6.14 -7.85
C ALA A 18 -2.11 -5.59 -7.63
N LEU A 19 -2.53 -5.42 -6.37
CA LEU A 19 -3.79 -4.78 -6.01
C LEU A 19 -3.85 -3.33 -6.51
N LEU A 20 -2.81 -2.52 -6.24
CA LEU A 20 -2.75 -1.14 -6.71
C LEU A 20 -2.85 -1.03 -8.24
N LYS A 21 -2.20 -1.96 -8.97
CA LYS A 21 -2.32 -2.06 -10.42
C LYS A 21 -3.74 -2.42 -10.85
N LYS A 22 -4.37 -3.39 -10.18
CA LYS A 22 -5.75 -3.85 -10.49
C LYS A 22 -6.78 -2.73 -10.31
N ILE A 23 -6.67 -1.94 -9.24
CA ILE A 23 -7.57 -0.80 -8.97
C ILE A 23 -7.15 0.47 -9.71
N LYS A 24 -6.08 0.41 -10.53
CA LYS A 24 -5.54 1.54 -11.31
C LYS A 24 -5.27 2.77 -10.44
N PHE A 25 -4.73 2.57 -9.23
CA PHE A 25 -4.44 3.65 -8.29
C PHE A 25 -3.53 4.72 -8.93
N LYS A 26 -3.95 5.99 -8.86
CA LYS A 26 -3.18 7.12 -9.39
C LYS A 26 -2.68 8.02 -8.27
N ARG A 27 -1.39 7.92 -7.97
CA ARG A 27 -0.69 8.83 -7.05
C ARG A 27 -0.90 10.30 -7.46
N GLY A 28 -1.19 11.16 -6.47
CA GLY A 28 -1.49 12.59 -6.70
C GLY A 28 -2.93 12.89 -7.13
N ARG A 29 -3.75 11.86 -7.42
CA ARG A 29 -5.19 12.00 -7.71
C ARG A 29 -6.07 11.24 -6.73
N ASP A 30 -5.61 10.07 -6.30
CA ASP A 30 -6.31 9.19 -5.37
C ASP A 30 -5.55 9.13 -4.03
N GLN A 31 -6.26 8.76 -2.97
CA GLN A 31 -5.70 8.55 -1.63
C GLN A 31 -5.81 7.08 -1.21
N LEU A 32 -4.80 6.62 -0.47
CA LEU A 32 -4.78 5.32 0.19
C LEU A 32 -4.85 5.50 1.69
N TRP A 33 -5.75 4.79 2.36
CA TRP A 33 -5.74 4.65 3.80
C TRP A 33 -5.28 3.22 4.11
N LEU A 34 -4.11 3.10 4.71
CA LEU A 34 -3.57 1.81 5.14
C LEU A 34 -3.90 1.63 6.63
N VAL A 35 -4.79 0.69 6.93
CA VAL A 35 -5.49 0.66 8.23
C VAL A 35 -4.76 -0.17 9.30
N GLY A 36 -3.62 -0.79 8.97
CA GLY A 36 -2.81 -1.50 9.95
C GLY A 36 -1.94 -2.60 9.34
N ASP A 37 -1.19 -3.30 10.20
CA ASP A 37 -0.44 -4.51 9.86
C ASP A 37 0.34 -4.40 8.54
N LEU A 38 1.19 -3.38 8.42
CA LEU A 38 2.02 -3.19 7.23
C LEU A 38 3.11 -4.27 7.10
N ILE A 39 3.56 -4.81 8.24
CA ILE A 39 4.74 -5.68 8.37
C ILE A 39 4.37 -7.03 9.02
N ASN A 40 5.36 -7.92 9.15
CA ASN A 40 5.27 -9.30 9.63
C ASN A 40 4.62 -10.26 8.62
N ARG A 41 4.65 -11.57 8.91
CA ARG A 41 4.18 -12.71 8.09
C ARG A 41 4.82 -12.84 6.70
N GLY A 42 4.69 -11.83 5.84
CA GLY A 42 5.25 -11.80 4.50
C GLY A 42 6.72 -11.38 4.48
N ASN A 43 7.44 -11.88 3.48
CA ASN A 43 8.88 -11.68 3.30
C ASN A 43 9.26 -10.26 2.82
N GLY A 44 8.27 -9.40 2.55
CA GLY A 44 8.44 -8.07 1.94
C GLY A 44 8.26 -6.88 2.90
N SER A 45 8.36 -7.09 4.21
CA SER A 45 8.07 -6.05 5.23
C SER A 45 8.86 -4.74 5.00
N LEU A 46 10.17 -4.82 4.73
CA LEU A 46 11.00 -3.64 4.47
C LEU A 46 10.57 -2.89 3.20
N GLN A 47 10.19 -3.63 2.16
CA GLN A 47 9.72 -3.08 0.89
C GLN A 47 8.39 -2.35 1.06
N VAL A 48 7.46 -2.90 1.85
CA VAL A 48 6.19 -2.23 2.20
C VAL A 48 6.47 -0.90 2.91
N LEU A 49 7.31 -0.90 3.94
CA LEU A 49 7.64 0.34 4.68
C LEU A 49 8.30 1.39 3.78
N ARG A 50 9.29 1.00 2.96
CA ARG A 50 9.94 1.90 2.00
C ARG A 50 8.95 2.47 1.00
N TRP A 51 8.01 1.65 0.53
CA TRP A 51 6.97 2.10 -0.38
C TRP A 51 6.04 3.11 0.30
N CYS A 52 5.57 2.83 1.51
CA CYS A 52 4.69 3.74 2.26
C CYS A 52 5.40 5.09 2.49
N TYR A 53 6.64 5.05 2.97
CA TYR A 53 7.42 6.27 3.22
C TYR A 53 7.65 7.10 1.96
N LYS A 54 7.97 6.46 0.83
CA LYS A 54 8.12 7.12 -0.48
C LYS A 54 6.82 7.76 -0.98
N ASN A 55 5.66 7.22 -0.56
CA ASN A 55 4.35 7.65 -1.03
C ASN A 55 3.51 8.39 0.03
N LYS A 56 4.13 8.85 1.14
CA LYS A 56 3.48 9.55 2.27
C LYS A 56 2.64 10.79 1.95
N SER A 57 2.71 11.29 0.71
CA SER A 57 1.88 12.41 0.25
C SER A 57 0.51 11.96 -0.28
N SER A 58 0.29 10.65 -0.39
CA SER A 58 -0.94 10.04 -0.93
C SER A 58 -1.37 8.79 -0.15
N VAL A 59 -0.70 8.53 0.97
CA VAL A 59 -0.87 7.42 1.92
C VAL A 59 -0.91 8.01 3.30
#